data_AF-A0A2V7MV98-F1
#
_entry.id   AF-A0A2V7MV98-F1
#
_cell.length_a   1.000
_cell.length_b   1.000
_cell.length_c   1.000
_cell.angle_alpha   90.00
_cell.angle_beta   90.00
_cell.angle_gamma   90.00
#
_symmetry.space_group_name_H-M   'P 1'
#
loop_
_entity.id
_entity.type
_entity.pdbx_description
1 polymer ?
#
loop_
_entity_poly.entity_id
_entity_poly.type
_entity_poly.pdbx_seq_one_letter_code
_entity_poly.pdbx_strand_id
1 'polypeptide(L)'
;MAAQFRSGLARVTTIEVPRSSEPVHRAAPARDTDLRWLKVLVSAETTISDTMRVIDRGGVGFALVVDGERRLLGVVSDGDIRKALLAGEDAASQTQVAMTKTPVVITLVDLAQRSRLAGVVRLLQERQARFVPVLSADGTVAGVRRIDELERLLHKPPLATRRAEQAVRRTVGSVLVIGGAGYLGSVLTRRLLHAGYQVRAFDRLLFGGRRDGESMRDLHANPDFELMRGDLRHIDEAVAALEGMDACILLAAIVGDPASKANPRETIGTNLVAAQALADACRYQQINRFLYASTCSVYGLGGAVLDETSPLAPVSLYARTKIGSEQGILAFADQNFAPCCLRLSTLYGASPRMRYDLVLNTFVLKAFTERRIVVKGGKQWRPLLHVRDAARAFHQALEAPIECVRGQTFNVGSDAQNYQILALGQLVCDVLPGVELVIEDGVQDLRDYRVSFAKIERDLHFRTQETVETAIREIWDDLAQGRVASPSEPRFYNHLVAY
;
A
#
# COMPACT_ATOMS: atom_id res chain seq x y z
N MET A 1 40.86 -45.98 -11.09
CA MET A 1 40.61 -44.53 -11.07
C MET A 1 39.92 -44.19 -12.39
N ALA A 2 38.78 -43.49 -12.33
CA ALA A 2 37.84 -43.18 -13.43
C ALA A 2 36.88 -44.32 -13.87
N ALA A 3 35.67 -44.33 -13.29
CA ALA A 3 34.51 -44.99 -13.86
C ALA A 3 33.23 -44.18 -13.56
N GLN A 4 32.38 -44.10 -14.58
CA GLN A 4 30.94 -43.78 -14.54
C GLN A 4 30.49 -42.31 -14.53
N PHE A 5 30.55 -41.70 -15.71
CA PHE A 5 29.44 -40.92 -16.24
C PHE A 5 28.29 -41.87 -16.63
N ARG A 6 27.13 -41.77 -15.96
CA ARG A 6 25.75 -41.76 -16.52
C ARG A 6 24.69 -42.09 -15.46
N SER A 7 23.59 -41.33 -15.56
CA SER A 7 22.19 -41.63 -15.19
C SER A 7 21.72 -41.32 -13.76
N GLY A 8 20.58 -40.63 -13.70
CA GLY A 8 19.90 -40.21 -12.48
C GLY A 8 18.84 -39.10 -12.65
N LEU A 9 18.58 -38.62 -13.88
CA LEU A 9 17.37 -37.85 -14.20
C LEU A 9 16.19 -38.82 -14.37
N ALA A 10 15.41 -39.00 -13.29
CA ALA A 10 14.01 -39.47 -13.20
C ALA A 10 13.80 -39.93 -11.73
N ARG A 11 12.88 -39.40 -10.93
CA ARG A 11 11.43 -39.35 -11.15
C ARG A 11 10.83 -38.12 -10.45
N VAL A 12 10.45 -37.11 -11.22
CA VAL A 12 9.31 -36.27 -10.84
C VAL A 12 8.08 -37.08 -11.25
N THR A 13 7.36 -37.65 -10.28
CA THR A 13 6.10 -38.34 -10.55
C THR A 13 5.05 -37.26 -10.86
N THR A 14 5.05 -36.76 -12.09
CA THR A 14 3.91 -36.03 -12.63
C THR A 14 2.78 -37.06 -12.72
N ILE A 15 1.79 -36.95 -11.83
CA ILE A 15 0.61 -37.82 -11.86
C ILE A 15 -0.13 -37.51 -13.17
N GLU A 16 -0.14 -38.47 -14.10
CA GLU A 16 -0.94 -38.38 -15.31
C GLU A 16 -2.44 -38.40 -14.94
N VAL A 17 -3.17 -37.40 -15.40
CA VAL A 17 -4.62 -37.33 -15.27
C VAL A 17 -5.25 -38.34 -16.24
N PRO A 18 -6.08 -39.30 -15.79
CA PRO A 18 -6.69 -40.28 -16.68
C PRO A 18 -7.60 -39.61 -17.72
N ARG A 19 -7.48 -40.00 -18.99
CA ARG A 19 -8.47 -39.65 -20.03
C ARG A 19 -9.74 -40.46 -19.79
N SER A 20 -10.85 -39.76 -19.57
CA SER A 20 -12.16 -40.35 -19.29
C SER A 20 -12.72 -41.11 -20.49
N SER A 21 -13.06 -42.40 -20.30
CA SER A 21 -13.96 -43.13 -21.19
C SER A 21 -15.13 -43.72 -20.37
N GLU A 22 -16.33 -43.21 -20.70
CA GLU A 22 -17.68 -43.74 -20.45
C GLU A 22 -18.43 -43.45 -19.13
N PRO A 23 -19.79 -43.37 -19.19
CA PRO A 23 -20.53 -42.24 -18.64
C PRO A 23 -21.22 -42.57 -17.32
N VAL A 24 -21.07 -41.66 -16.34
CA VAL A 24 -21.85 -41.67 -15.10
C VAL A 24 -22.67 -40.37 -15.04
N HIS A 25 -23.93 -40.52 -14.64
CA HIS A 25 -24.99 -39.53 -14.63
C HIS A 25 -24.57 -38.10 -14.27
N ARG A 26 -25.05 -37.16 -15.09
CA ARG A 26 -24.79 -35.70 -15.09
C ARG A 26 -24.87 -35.07 -13.69
N ALA A 27 -23.74 -35.00 -13.00
CA ALA A 27 -23.36 -33.84 -12.20
C ALA A 27 -22.56 -32.89 -13.11
N ALA A 28 -22.73 -31.58 -12.93
CA ALA A 28 -22.02 -30.57 -13.72
C ALA A 28 -20.50 -30.83 -13.69
N PRO A 29 -19.79 -30.67 -14.83
CA PRO A 29 -18.35 -30.89 -14.85
C PRO A 29 -17.67 -29.97 -13.83
N ALA A 30 -16.90 -30.56 -12.91
CA ALA A 30 -16.13 -29.83 -11.90
C ALA A 30 -15.27 -28.78 -12.61
N ARG A 31 -15.34 -27.53 -12.13
CA ARG A 31 -14.59 -26.42 -12.75
C ARG A 31 -13.11 -26.65 -12.47
N ASP A 32 -12.22 -26.12 -13.32
CA ASP A 32 -10.75 -26.17 -13.22
C ASP A 32 -10.16 -25.64 -11.87
N THR A 33 -11.03 -25.13 -10.99
CA THR A 33 -10.75 -24.70 -9.61
C THR A 33 -10.86 -25.82 -8.57
N ASP A 34 -11.62 -26.89 -8.84
CA ASP A 34 -11.90 -27.98 -7.88
C ASP A 34 -10.72 -28.97 -7.68
N LEU A 35 -9.72 -28.93 -8.58
CA LEU A 35 -8.58 -29.88 -8.59
C LEU A 35 -7.23 -29.22 -8.24
N ARG A 36 -7.21 -27.93 -7.87
CA ARG A 36 -5.96 -27.22 -7.53
C ARG A 36 -5.23 -27.80 -6.33
N TRP A 37 -5.95 -28.38 -5.38
CA TRP A 37 -5.38 -29.00 -4.18
C TRP A 37 -4.57 -30.28 -4.49
N LEU A 38 -4.78 -30.93 -5.64
CA LEU A 38 -3.94 -32.06 -6.06
C LEU A 38 -2.49 -31.61 -6.36
N LYS A 39 -2.28 -30.32 -6.64
CA LYS A 39 -0.95 -29.75 -6.92
C LYS A 39 -0.12 -29.51 -5.66
N VAL A 40 -0.69 -29.72 -4.47
CA VAL A 40 -0.01 -29.47 -3.18
C VAL A 40 0.21 -30.76 -2.37
N LEU A 41 0.15 -31.93 -3.02
CA LEU A 41 0.43 -33.21 -2.39
C LEU A 41 1.93 -33.51 -2.42
N VAL A 42 2.48 -33.95 -1.29
CA VAL A 42 3.87 -34.41 -1.15
C VAL A 42 3.93 -35.70 -0.34
N SER A 43 4.97 -36.52 -0.50
CA SER A 43 5.21 -37.67 0.37
C SER A 43 6.02 -37.27 1.60
N ALA A 44 5.99 -38.08 2.66
CA ALA A 44 6.75 -37.83 3.89
C ALA A 44 8.27 -37.77 3.67
N GLU A 45 8.75 -38.51 2.68
CA GLU A 45 10.16 -38.64 2.28
C GLU A 45 10.61 -37.54 1.31
N THR A 46 9.68 -36.71 0.81
CA THR A 46 10.01 -35.58 -0.08
C THR A 46 10.94 -34.62 0.67
N THR A 47 11.99 -34.12 0.01
CA THR A 47 12.91 -33.18 0.66
C THR A 47 12.21 -31.87 0.99
N ILE A 48 12.67 -31.18 2.04
CA ILE A 48 12.14 -29.85 2.39
C ILE A 48 12.21 -28.91 1.17
N SER A 49 13.33 -28.91 0.42
CA SER A 49 13.49 -28.08 -0.77
C SER A 49 12.45 -28.38 -1.87
N ASP A 50 12.17 -29.66 -2.12
CA ASP A 50 11.16 -30.04 -3.12
C ASP A 50 9.74 -29.73 -2.63
N THR A 51 9.48 -29.89 -1.34
CA THR A 51 8.22 -29.49 -0.73
C THR A 51 8.00 -27.99 -0.84
N MET A 52 9.03 -27.15 -0.60
CA MET A 52 8.95 -25.71 -0.85
C MET A 52 8.56 -25.41 -2.29
N ARG A 53 9.16 -26.08 -3.28
CA ARG A 53 8.78 -25.92 -4.70
C ARG A 53 7.33 -26.31 -4.97
N VAL A 54 6.83 -27.33 -4.29
CA VAL A 54 5.41 -27.75 -4.40
C VAL A 54 4.49 -26.69 -3.79
N ILE A 55 4.86 -26.13 -2.64
CA ILE A 55 4.13 -25.02 -2.01
C ILE A 55 4.10 -23.78 -2.93
N ASP A 56 5.26 -23.40 -3.48
CA ASP A 56 5.43 -22.28 -4.40
C ASP A 56 4.57 -22.44 -5.66
N ARG A 57 4.63 -23.63 -6.29
CA ARG A 57 3.83 -23.94 -7.50
C ARG A 57 2.34 -24.06 -7.21
N GLY A 58 1.99 -24.49 -5.99
CA GLY A 58 0.62 -24.64 -5.54
C GLY A 58 -0.09 -23.31 -5.29
N GLY A 59 0.67 -22.27 -4.92
CA GLY A 59 0.15 -20.91 -4.70
C GLY A 59 -0.80 -20.78 -3.51
N VAL A 60 -0.76 -21.73 -2.57
CA VAL A 60 -1.64 -21.79 -1.38
C VAL A 60 -0.89 -21.74 -0.04
N GLY A 61 0.44 -21.72 -0.04
CA GLY A 61 1.28 -21.53 1.17
C GLY A 61 1.39 -22.75 2.10
N PHE A 62 0.99 -23.94 1.64
CA PHE A 62 1.13 -25.21 2.35
C PHE A 62 1.14 -26.41 1.40
N ALA A 63 1.58 -27.56 1.91
CA ALA A 63 1.46 -28.86 1.28
C ALA A 63 0.80 -29.89 2.22
N LEU A 64 0.08 -30.85 1.63
CA LEU A 64 -0.48 -32.00 2.33
C LEU A 64 0.48 -33.17 2.20
N VAL A 65 0.95 -33.69 3.32
CA VAL A 65 1.84 -34.84 3.36
C VAL A 65 0.99 -36.10 3.38
N VAL A 66 1.17 -36.98 2.40
CA VAL A 66 0.34 -38.19 2.20
C VAL A 66 1.18 -39.45 2.00
N ASP A 67 0.57 -40.61 2.23
CA ASP A 67 1.16 -41.92 1.89
C ASP A 67 0.91 -42.32 0.42
N GLY A 68 1.36 -43.52 0.04
CA GLY A 68 1.18 -44.07 -1.31
C GLY A 68 -0.28 -44.30 -1.73
N GLU A 69 -1.22 -44.32 -0.78
CA GLU A 69 -2.66 -44.45 -1.00
C GLU A 69 -3.40 -43.10 -0.89
N ARG A 70 -2.67 -41.98 -0.77
CA ARG A 70 -3.21 -40.61 -0.55
C ARG A 70 -3.92 -40.41 0.79
N ARG A 71 -3.59 -41.21 1.80
CA ARG A 71 -4.03 -40.97 3.19
C ARG A 71 -3.19 -39.85 3.80
N LEU A 72 -3.84 -38.96 4.54
CA LEU A 72 -3.16 -37.81 5.14
C LEU A 72 -2.25 -38.26 6.29
N LEU A 73 -0.96 -37.95 6.18
CA LEU A 73 0.05 -38.16 7.23
C LEU A 73 0.32 -36.89 8.05
N GLY A 74 0.14 -35.72 7.43
CA GLY A 74 0.38 -34.43 8.07
C GLY A 74 0.20 -33.26 7.13
N VAL A 75 0.45 -32.06 7.64
CA VAL A 75 0.43 -30.81 6.87
C VAL A 75 1.72 -30.06 7.14
N VAL A 76 2.27 -29.43 6.12
CA VAL A 76 3.48 -28.62 6.23
C VAL A 76 3.27 -27.27 5.56
N SER A 77 3.56 -26.18 6.27
CA SER A 77 3.49 -24.81 5.74
C SER A 77 4.89 -24.20 5.57
N ASP A 78 4.99 -23.07 4.86
CA ASP A 78 6.22 -22.29 4.78
C ASP A 78 6.75 -21.88 6.16
N GLY A 79 5.84 -21.65 7.11
CA GLY A 79 6.17 -21.35 8.50
C GLY A 79 6.78 -22.55 9.24
N ASP A 80 6.29 -23.76 8.98
CA ASP A 80 6.80 -24.98 9.62
C ASP A 80 8.16 -25.37 9.03
N ILE A 81 8.32 -25.24 7.71
CA ILE A 81 9.61 -25.40 7.04
C ILE A 81 10.63 -24.42 7.59
N ARG A 82 10.26 -23.14 7.72
CA ARG A 82 11.12 -22.12 8.31
C ARG A 82 11.52 -22.48 9.74
N LYS A 83 10.58 -22.93 10.58
CA LYS A 83 10.87 -23.37 11.96
C LYS A 83 11.83 -24.57 12.00
N ALA A 84 11.64 -25.55 11.12
CA ALA A 84 12.52 -26.71 11.02
C ALA A 84 13.94 -26.30 10.62
N LEU A 85 14.08 -25.46 9.59
CA LEU A 85 15.39 -24.93 9.15
C LEU A 85 16.07 -24.11 10.27
N LEU A 86 15.31 -23.28 10.99
CA LEU A 86 15.83 -22.52 12.16
C LEU A 86 16.21 -23.43 13.34
N ALA A 87 15.58 -24.60 13.47
CA ALA A 87 15.90 -25.60 14.49
C ALA A 87 17.11 -26.49 14.11
N GLY A 88 17.71 -26.28 12.94
CA GLY A 88 18.93 -26.96 12.49
C GLY A 88 18.71 -28.05 11.43
N GLU A 89 17.50 -28.20 10.89
CA GLU A 89 17.24 -29.10 9.75
C GLU A 89 17.81 -28.51 8.44
N ASP A 90 18.21 -29.38 7.51
CA ASP A 90 18.72 -28.98 6.20
C ASP A 90 17.62 -28.97 5.13
N ALA A 91 17.80 -28.22 4.06
CA ALA A 91 16.87 -28.25 2.91
C ALA A 91 16.74 -29.64 2.26
N ALA A 92 17.75 -30.50 2.42
CA ALA A 92 17.74 -31.90 2.02
C ALA A 92 17.05 -32.84 3.03
N SER A 93 16.75 -32.38 4.25
CA SER A 93 15.99 -33.17 5.24
C SER A 93 14.61 -33.54 4.70
N GLN A 94 14.06 -34.64 5.19
CA GLN A 94 12.75 -35.13 4.77
C GLN A 94 11.63 -34.27 5.38
N THR A 95 10.59 -34.00 4.60
CA THR A 95 9.45 -33.15 4.99
C THR A 95 8.76 -33.59 6.28
N GLN A 96 8.81 -34.89 6.61
CA GLN A 96 8.26 -35.42 7.86
C GLN A 96 8.84 -34.78 9.14
N VAL A 97 10.04 -34.19 9.08
CA VAL A 97 10.65 -33.50 10.24
C VAL A 97 10.04 -32.11 10.46
N ALA A 98 9.48 -31.52 9.41
CA ALA A 98 8.89 -30.18 9.43
C ALA A 98 7.35 -30.21 9.49
N MET A 99 6.71 -31.36 9.30
CA MET A 99 5.24 -31.42 9.23
C MET A 99 4.56 -31.42 10.61
N THR A 100 3.37 -30.82 10.66
CA THR A 100 2.42 -31.03 11.74
C THR A 100 1.74 -32.39 11.57
N LYS A 101 2.02 -33.33 12.48
CA LYS A 101 1.52 -34.72 12.45
C LYS A 101 0.06 -34.88 12.89
N THR A 102 -0.48 -33.89 13.58
CA THR A 102 -1.88 -33.88 14.07
C THR A 102 -2.64 -32.66 13.54
N PRO A 103 -2.79 -32.53 12.21
CA PRO A 103 -3.52 -31.42 11.63
C PRO A 103 -5.00 -31.51 12.01
N VAL A 104 -5.66 -30.36 12.13
CA VAL A 104 -7.11 -30.30 12.19
C VAL A 104 -7.65 -30.76 10.84
N VAL A 105 -8.64 -31.66 10.83
CA VAL A 105 -9.25 -32.20 9.60
C VAL A 105 -10.77 -32.19 9.71
N ILE A 106 -11.47 -32.23 8.57
CA ILE A 106 -12.92 -32.45 8.49
C ILE A 106 -13.23 -33.59 7.53
N THR A 107 -14.32 -34.31 7.76
CA THR A 107 -14.81 -35.29 6.79
C THR A 107 -15.85 -34.68 5.85
N LEU A 108 -16.09 -35.32 4.71
CA LEU A 108 -17.21 -34.98 3.83
C LEU A 108 -18.58 -35.01 4.56
N VAL A 109 -18.71 -35.84 5.59
CA VAL A 109 -19.92 -35.91 6.43
C VAL A 109 -20.05 -34.70 7.34
N ASP A 110 -18.93 -34.19 7.89
CA ASP A 110 -18.93 -33.01 8.76
C ASP A 110 -19.32 -31.73 7.99
N LEU A 111 -18.96 -31.65 6.70
CA LEU A 111 -19.41 -30.54 5.83
C LEU A 111 -20.93 -30.47 5.68
N ALA A 112 -21.64 -31.59 5.79
CA ALA A 112 -23.09 -31.63 5.73
C ALA A 112 -23.76 -31.30 7.07
N GLN A 113 -23.01 -31.28 8.18
CA GLN A 113 -23.53 -31.12 9.55
C GLN A 113 -23.07 -29.81 10.18
N ARG A 114 -23.91 -28.78 10.09
CA ARG A 114 -23.61 -27.41 10.55
C ARG A 114 -23.18 -27.30 12.02
N SER A 115 -23.71 -28.14 12.91
CA SER A 115 -23.34 -28.16 14.33
C SER A 115 -21.89 -28.58 14.59
N ARG A 116 -21.31 -29.39 13.70
CA ARG A 116 -19.90 -29.82 13.79
C ARG A 116 -18.93 -28.79 13.22
N LEU A 117 -19.36 -28.02 12.22
CA LEU A 117 -18.54 -26.97 11.61
C LEU A 117 -18.13 -25.88 12.61
N ALA A 118 -18.98 -25.54 13.58
CA ALA A 118 -18.68 -24.49 14.58
C ALA A 118 -17.52 -24.88 15.50
N GLY A 119 -17.47 -26.15 15.94
CA GLY A 119 -16.36 -26.67 16.76
C GLY A 119 -15.05 -26.71 15.97
N VAL A 120 -15.11 -27.10 14.69
CA VAL A 120 -13.95 -27.11 13.79
C VAL A 120 -13.40 -25.71 13.58
N VAL A 121 -14.26 -24.72 13.27
CA VAL A 121 -13.82 -23.33 13.05
C VAL A 121 -13.13 -22.78 14.28
N ARG A 122 -13.69 -23.00 15.48
CA ARG A 122 -13.06 -22.60 16.74
C ARG A 122 -11.67 -23.24 16.92
N LEU A 123 -11.55 -24.54 16.64
CA LEU A 123 -10.29 -25.26 16.78
C LEU A 123 -9.25 -24.79 15.74
N LEU A 124 -9.67 -24.42 14.53
CA LEU A 124 -8.80 -23.83 13.51
C LEU A 124 -8.32 -22.43 13.92
N GLN A 125 -9.18 -21.60 14.52
CA GLN A 125 -8.81 -20.28 15.06
C GLN A 125 -7.78 -20.41 16.20
N GLU A 126 -8.03 -21.31 17.17
CA GLU A 126 -7.10 -21.59 18.27
C GLU A 126 -5.72 -22.08 17.78
N ARG A 127 -5.70 -22.81 16.65
CA ARG A 127 -4.47 -23.32 16.02
C ARG A 127 -3.88 -22.39 14.96
N GLN A 128 -4.47 -21.22 14.73
CA GLN A 128 -4.12 -20.27 13.65
C GLN A 128 -4.04 -20.94 12.25
N ALA A 129 -4.83 -22.00 12.03
CA ALA A 129 -4.86 -22.75 10.79
C ALA A 129 -5.83 -22.11 9.79
N ARG A 130 -5.33 -21.66 8.63
CA ARG A 130 -6.14 -20.96 7.61
C ARG A 130 -6.93 -21.90 6.69
N PHE A 131 -6.60 -23.18 6.71
CA PHE A 131 -7.18 -24.20 5.86
C PHE A 131 -7.33 -25.50 6.65
N VAL A 132 -8.22 -26.35 6.16
CA VAL A 132 -8.51 -27.65 6.74
C VAL A 132 -8.62 -28.69 5.62
N PRO A 133 -7.87 -29.80 5.70
CA PRO A 133 -8.04 -30.92 4.78
C PRO A 133 -9.44 -31.53 4.95
N VAL A 134 -10.06 -31.87 3.82
CA VAL A 134 -11.31 -32.62 3.75
C VAL A 134 -10.97 -34.07 3.45
N LEU A 135 -11.39 -34.99 4.32
CA LEU A 135 -11.15 -36.41 4.18
C LEU A 135 -12.42 -37.16 3.79
N SER A 136 -12.27 -38.23 3.02
CA SER A 136 -13.28 -39.27 2.86
C SER A 136 -13.27 -40.23 4.07
N ALA A 137 -14.24 -41.15 4.11
CA ALA A 137 -14.43 -42.08 5.23
C ALA A 137 -13.24 -43.03 5.45
N ASP A 138 -12.45 -43.29 4.41
CA ASP A 138 -11.23 -44.12 4.44
C ASP A 138 -9.95 -43.33 4.79
N GLY A 139 -10.07 -42.04 5.09
CA GLY A 139 -8.94 -41.17 5.47
C GLY A 139 -8.14 -40.62 4.29
N THR A 140 -8.58 -40.85 3.05
CA THR A 140 -7.94 -40.24 1.88
C THR A 140 -8.33 -38.77 1.73
N VAL A 141 -7.41 -37.96 1.21
CA VAL A 141 -7.67 -36.52 1.00
C VAL A 141 -8.67 -36.37 -0.15
N ALA A 142 -9.84 -35.82 0.14
CA ALA A 142 -10.90 -35.51 -0.82
C ALA A 142 -10.89 -34.04 -1.25
N GLY A 143 -10.20 -33.16 -0.51
CA GLY A 143 -10.05 -31.76 -0.86
C GLY A 143 -9.47 -30.92 0.27
N VAL A 144 -9.53 -29.59 0.12
CA VAL A 144 -9.19 -28.62 1.15
C VAL A 144 -10.30 -27.57 1.22
N ARG A 145 -10.60 -27.07 2.42
CA ARG A 145 -11.47 -25.91 2.65
C ARG A 145 -10.71 -24.85 3.41
N ARG A 146 -11.01 -23.60 3.10
CA ARG A 146 -10.46 -22.46 3.86
C ARG A 146 -11.35 -22.16 5.05
N ILE A 147 -10.78 -21.64 6.13
CA ILE A 147 -11.55 -21.30 7.33
C ILE A 147 -12.66 -20.29 7.04
N ASP A 148 -12.42 -19.33 6.14
CA ASP A 148 -13.42 -18.33 5.71
C ASP A 148 -14.60 -18.97 4.96
N GLU A 149 -14.39 -20.07 4.24
CA GLU A 149 -15.47 -20.83 3.60
C GLU A 149 -16.35 -21.52 4.64
N LEU A 150 -15.75 -22.08 5.70
CA LEU A 150 -16.49 -22.73 6.78
C LEU A 150 -17.24 -21.71 7.64
N GLU A 151 -16.62 -20.56 7.93
CA GLU A 151 -17.27 -19.45 8.62
C GLU A 151 -18.48 -18.92 7.84
N ARG A 152 -18.40 -18.83 6.51
CA ARG A 152 -19.55 -18.47 5.65
C ARG A 152 -20.70 -19.48 5.73
N LEU A 153 -20.39 -20.77 5.85
CA LEU A 153 -21.41 -21.81 6.02
C LEU A 153 -22.10 -21.74 7.38
N LEU A 154 -21.44 -21.17 8.40
CA LEU A 154 -21.97 -21.03 9.75
C LEU A 154 -22.89 -19.82 9.93
N HIS A 155 -22.78 -18.77 9.12
CA HIS A 155 -23.54 -17.52 9.31
C HIS A 155 -24.62 -17.32 8.23
N LYS A 156 -25.89 -17.09 8.64
CA LYS A 156 -26.91 -16.42 7.79
C LYS A 156 -27.22 -15.05 8.39
N PRO A 157 -27.53 -14.01 7.59
CA PRO A 157 -27.06 -12.66 7.85
C PRO A 157 -28.13 -11.72 8.43
N PRO A 158 -27.71 -10.60 9.06
CA PRO A 158 -28.45 -9.34 8.97
C PRO A 158 -27.65 -8.24 8.23
N LEU A 159 -28.31 -7.70 7.19
CA LEU A 159 -28.29 -6.32 6.67
C LEU A 159 -26.96 -5.52 6.70
N ALA A 160 -26.06 -5.85 5.77
CA ALA A 160 -25.18 -4.87 5.10
C ALA A 160 -24.74 -5.41 3.72
N THR A 161 -25.73 -5.79 2.90
CA THR A 161 -25.63 -6.43 1.58
C THR A 161 -25.09 -5.52 0.46
N ARG A 162 -24.11 -4.66 0.76
CA ARG A 162 -23.27 -3.99 -0.25
C ARG A 162 -21.78 -3.94 0.10
N ARG A 163 -21.40 -4.08 1.38
CA ARG A 163 -20.00 -3.95 1.84
C ARG A 163 -19.23 -5.28 1.86
N ALA A 164 -19.89 -6.40 2.16
CA ALA A 164 -19.22 -7.71 2.23
C ALA A 164 -18.82 -8.27 0.84
N GLU A 165 -19.54 -7.90 -0.22
CA GLU A 165 -19.16 -8.24 -1.60
C GLU A 165 -17.87 -7.53 -2.06
N GLN A 166 -17.52 -6.40 -1.43
CA GLN A 166 -16.26 -5.70 -1.68
C GLN A 166 -15.10 -6.23 -0.82
N ALA A 167 -15.35 -6.64 0.42
CA ALA A 167 -14.31 -7.12 1.34
C ALA A 167 -13.78 -8.53 0.99
N VAL A 168 -14.63 -9.42 0.46
CA VAL A 168 -14.21 -10.77 -0.02
C VAL A 168 -13.30 -10.69 -1.26
N ARG A 169 -13.11 -9.50 -1.84
CA ARG A 169 -12.30 -9.24 -3.04
C ARG A 169 -10.95 -8.57 -2.79
N ARG A 170 -10.61 -8.15 -1.56
CA ARG A 170 -9.36 -7.41 -1.31
C ARG A 170 -8.31 -8.30 -0.64
N THR A 171 -7.13 -8.35 -1.25
CA THR A 171 -5.91 -8.98 -0.70
C THR A 171 -5.22 -8.13 0.38
N VAL A 172 -5.68 -6.90 0.59
CA VAL A 172 -5.19 -5.94 1.59
C VAL A 172 -6.37 -5.54 2.47
N GLY A 173 -6.32 -5.87 3.77
CA GLY A 173 -7.34 -5.51 4.76
C GLY A 173 -6.87 -4.40 5.71
N SER A 174 -5.58 -4.40 6.07
CA SER A 174 -4.97 -3.45 7.02
C SER A 174 -3.86 -2.63 6.37
N VAL A 175 -3.89 -1.31 6.54
CA VAL A 175 -2.96 -0.36 5.90
C VAL A 175 -2.27 0.51 6.94
N LEU A 176 -0.94 0.52 6.93
CA LEU A 176 -0.13 1.50 7.64
C LEU A 176 0.03 2.77 6.80
N VAL A 177 -0.31 3.93 7.36
CA VAL A 177 -0.06 5.24 6.76
C VAL A 177 0.94 6.00 7.62
N ILE A 178 2.20 6.01 7.18
CA ILE A 178 3.26 6.76 7.85
C ILE A 178 3.19 8.23 7.41
N GLY A 179 3.04 9.15 8.36
CA GLY A 179 2.66 10.54 8.09
C GLY A 179 1.13 10.73 8.03
N GLY A 180 0.36 9.82 8.64
CA GLY A 180 -1.10 9.77 8.57
C GLY A 180 -1.82 10.97 9.21
N ALA A 181 -1.17 11.74 10.09
CA ALA A 181 -1.75 12.96 10.67
C ALA A 181 -1.41 14.23 9.85
N GLY A 182 -0.61 14.10 8.80
CA GLY A 182 -0.18 15.21 7.94
C GLY A 182 -1.24 15.72 6.97
N TYR A 183 -0.83 16.65 6.09
CA TYR A 183 -1.70 17.32 5.12
C TYR A 183 -2.41 16.34 4.17
N LEU A 184 -1.65 15.46 3.52
CA LEU A 184 -2.19 14.40 2.68
C LEU A 184 -2.67 13.20 3.50
N GLY A 185 -1.91 12.82 4.54
CA GLY A 185 -2.20 11.64 5.36
C GLY A 185 -3.59 11.68 5.98
N SER A 186 -3.98 12.82 6.57
CA SER A 186 -5.28 12.93 7.22
C SER A 186 -6.45 12.77 6.24
N VAL A 187 -6.29 13.20 4.99
CA VAL A 187 -7.27 13.00 3.92
C VAL A 187 -7.25 11.55 3.42
N LEU A 188 -6.06 10.97 3.23
CA LEU A 188 -5.92 9.58 2.79
C LEU A 188 -6.48 8.59 3.80
N THR A 189 -6.19 8.74 5.08
CA THR A 189 -6.69 7.86 6.13
C THR A 189 -8.22 7.85 6.16
N ARG A 190 -8.87 9.02 6.09
CA ARG A 190 -10.34 9.09 5.97
C ARG A 190 -10.86 8.34 4.75
N ARG A 191 -10.17 8.49 3.61
CA ARG A 191 -10.54 7.80 2.37
C ARG A 191 -10.42 6.29 2.50
N LEU A 192 -9.34 5.79 3.10
CA LEU A 192 -9.12 4.36 3.31
C LEU A 192 -10.14 3.78 4.30
N LEU A 193 -10.40 4.45 5.42
CA LEU A 193 -11.45 4.03 6.35
C LEU A 193 -12.84 4.02 5.68
N HIS A 194 -13.17 5.04 4.88
CA HIS A 194 -14.43 5.07 4.14
C HIS A 194 -14.53 3.94 3.11
N ALA A 195 -13.40 3.56 2.50
CA ALA A 195 -13.31 2.42 1.61
C ALA A 195 -13.40 1.08 2.36
N GLY A 196 -13.32 1.04 3.70
CA GLY A 196 -13.47 -0.16 4.51
C GLY A 196 -12.17 -0.87 4.86
N TYR A 197 -11.03 -0.18 4.82
CA TYR A 197 -9.76 -0.70 5.35
C TYR A 197 -9.66 -0.46 6.85
N GLN A 198 -8.95 -1.35 7.55
CA GLN A 198 -8.36 -1.02 8.85
C GLN A 198 -7.13 -0.15 8.62
N VAL A 199 -7.01 0.96 9.35
CA VAL A 199 -5.95 1.94 9.10
C VAL A 199 -5.22 2.28 10.39
N ARG A 200 -3.92 2.01 10.41
CA ARG A 200 -2.98 2.54 11.40
C ARG A 200 -2.31 3.77 10.83
N ALA A 201 -2.50 4.93 11.46
CA ALA A 201 -1.70 6.12 11.19
C ALA A 201 -0.49 6.13 12.12
N PHE A 202 0.72 6.19 11.57
CA PHE A 202 1.95 6.37 12.34
C PHE A 202 2.54 7.75 12.08
N ASP A 203 2.67 8.58 13.11
CA ASP A 203 3.10 9.98 12.94
C ASP A 203 3.79 10.55 14.18
N ARG A 204 4.76 11.45 13.97
CA ARG A 204 5.46 12.16 15.04
C ARG A 204 4.63 13.32 15.62
N LEU A 205 3.60 13.74 14.90
CA LEU A 205 2.70 14.85 15.22
C LEU A 205 3.40 16.21 15.24
N LEU A 206 4.40 16.40 14.37
CA LEU A 206 5.19 17.64 14.27
C LEU A 206 4.34 18.89 13.97
N PHE A 207 3.26 18.71 13.21
CA PHE A 207 2.48 19.83 12.66
C PHE A 207 1.10 20.01 13.32
N GLY A 208 0.82 19.29 14.42
CA GLY A 208 -0.37 19.45 15.24
C GLY A 208 -0.13 20.46 16.36
N GLY A 209 -1.06 21.39 16.58
CA GLY A 209 -0.95 22.42 17.64
C GLY A 209 -0.96 21.85 19.07
N ARG A 210 -1.28 20.56 19.20
CA ARG A 210 -1.18 19.77 20.43
C ARG A 210 -0.67 18.40 20.00
N ARG A 211 0.13 17.74 20.84
CA ARG A 211 0.68 16.38 20.60
C ARG A 211 -0.41 15.30 20.66
N ASP A 212 -1.65 15.62 20.30
CA ASP A 212 -2.86 14.82 20.43
C ASP A 212 -3.44 14.36 19.08
N GLY A 213 -2.83 14.76 17.95
CA GLY A 213 -3.31 14.35 16.63
C GLY A 213 -4.63 14.98 16.23
N GLU A 214 -4.83 16.28 16.53
CA GLU A 214 -6.07 17.03 16.24
C GLU A 214 -6.67 16.79 14.84
N SER A 215 -5.85 16.67 13.79
CA SER A 215 -6.29 16.39 12.42
C SER A 215 -6.96 15.03 12.22
N MET A 216 -6.92 14.16 13.23
CA MET A 216 -7.48 12.82 13.27
C MET A 216 -8.53 12.66 14.37
N ARG A 217 -8.90 13.74 15.09
CA ARG A 217 -9.76 13.68 16.28
C ARG A 217 -11.10 12.97 16.02
N ASP A 218 -11.75 13.28 14.91
CA ASP A 218 -13.00 12.67 14.44
C ASP A 218 -12.89 11.16 14.15
N LEU A 219 -11.68 10.63 13.98
CA LEU A 219 -11.46 9.23 13.67
C LEU A 219 -11.26 8.34 14.89
N HIS A 220 -10.98 8.90 16.07
CA HIS A 220 -10.64 8.12 17.27
C HIS A 220 -11.78 7.18 17.74
N ALA A 221 -13.03 7.51 17.39
CA ALA A 221 -14.19 6.66 17.70
C ALA A 221 -14.42 5.55 16.67
N ASN A 222 -13.67 5.51 15.57
CA ASN A 222 -13.80 4.49 14.54
C ASN A 222 -13.03 3.23 14.98
N PRO A 223 -13.68 2.06 15.11
CA PRO A 223 -13.02 0.82 15.55
C PRO A 223 -11.96 0.31 14.57
N ASP A 224 -12.02 0.71 13.31
CA ASP A 224 -11.07 0.33 12.26
C ASP A 224 -9.87 1.32 12.17
N PHE A 225 -9.76 2.27 13.11
CA PHE A 225 -8.70 3.28 13.12
C PHE A 225 -7.81 3.19 14.36
N GLU A 226 -6.50 3.30 14.14
CA GLU A 226 -5.51 3.42 15.20
C GLU A 226 -4.56 4.59 14.89
N LEU A 227 -4.27 5.43 15.89
CA LEU A 227 -3.19 6.43 15.83
C LEU A 227 -2.03 5.97 16.72
N MET A 228 -0.91 5.64 16.09
CA MET A 228 0.34 5.31 16.76
C MET A 228 1.29 6.51 16.64
N ARG A 229 1.69 7.08 17.78
CA ARG A 229 2.67 8.16 17.79
C ARG A 229 4.08 7.57 17.78
N GLY A 230 4.92 8.05 16.88
CA GLY A 230 6.32 7.66 16.83
C GLY A 230 7.13 8.41 15.76
N ASP A 231 8.44 8.16 15.73
CA ASP A 231 9.37 8.73 14.77
C ASP A 231 9.87 7.66 13.80
N LEU A 232 9.67 7.88 12.51
CA LEU A 232 10.09 6.94 11.46
C LEU A 232 11.60 6.66 11.47
N ARG A 233 12.40 7.58 12.01
CA ARG A 233 13.86 7.41 12.12
C ARG A 233 14.27 6.40 13.19
N HIS A 234 13.37 6.08 14.11
CA HIS A 234 13.56 5.01 15.09
C HIS A 234 13.00 3.73 14.49
N ILE A 235 13.91 2.87 14.00
CA ILE A 235 13.54 1.69 13.22
C ILE A 235 12.72 0.69 14.04
N ASP A 236 12.94 0.61 15.35
CA ASP A 236 12.18 -0.19 16.29
C ASP A 236 10.71 0.28 16.37
N GLU A 237 10.47 1.59 16.48
CA GLU A 237 9.12 2.16 16.45
C GLU A 237 8.43 1.91 15.09
N ALA A 238 9.18 2.09 14.00
CA ALA A 238 8.68 1.86 12.64
C ALA A 238 8.34 0.38 12.38
N VAL A 239 9.17 -0.54 12.87
CA VAL A 239 8.95 -2.00 12.78
C VAL A 239 7.74 -2.42 13.62
N ALA A 240 7.58 -1.88 14.82
CA ALA A 240 6.39 -2.11 15.64
C ALA A 240 5.12 -1.63 14.94
N ALA A 241 5.18 -0.49 14.26
CA ALA A 241 4.03 0.02 13.50
C ALA A 241 3.63 -0.87 12.30
N LEU A 242 4.55 -1.67 11.75
CA LEU A 242 4.27 -2.61 10.66
C LEU A 242 3.54 -3.89 11.11
N GLU A 243 3.51 -4.18 12.41
CA GLU A 243 2.94 -5.41 12.93
C GLU A 243 1.45 -5.57 12.56
N GLY A 244 1.11 -6.67 11.88
CA GLY A 244 -0.26 -7.00 11.47
C GLY A 244 -0.77 -6.23 10.25
N MET A 245 0.09 -5.51 9.52
CA MET A 245 -0.29 -4.70 8.36
C MET A 245 -0.08 -5.45 7.05
N ASP A 246 -0.98 -5.25 6.07
CA ASP A 246 -0.90 -5.88 4.74
C ASP A 246 -0.24 -4.96 3.70
N ALA A 247 -0.30 -3.65 3.92
CA ALA A 247 0.27 -2.63 3.05
C ALA A 247 0.83 -1.46 3.85
N CYS A 248 1.85 -0.79 3.30
CA CYS A 248 2.44 0.40 3.88
C CYS A 248 2.45 1.55 2.87
N ILE A 249 1.97 2.72 3.30
CA ILE A 249 2.00 3.97 2.56
C ILE A 249 2.89 4.96 3.31
N LEU A 250 4.03 5.29 2.71
CA LEU A 250 5.00 6.22 3.27
C LEU A 250 4.77 7.64 2.71
N LEU A 251 4.16 8.50 3.53
CA LEU A 251 3.93 9.92 3.25
C LEU A 251 4.83 10.85 4.08
N ALA A 252 5.31 10.40 5.24
CA ALA A 252 6.13 11.21 6.14
C ALA A 252 7.42 11.67 5.45
N ALA A 253 7.63 12.98 5.48
CA ALA A 253 8.82 13.63 4.99
C ALA A 253 8.89 15.07 5.54
N ILE A 254 10.10 15.61 5.60
CA ILE A 254 10.33 17.05 5.66
C ILE A 254 10.19 17.58 4.23
N VAL A 255 9.12 18.33 3.97
CA VAL A 255 8.69 18.69 2.61
C VAL A 255 8.95 20.16 2.30
N GLY A 256 9.59 20.41 1.16
CA GLY A 256 9.78 21.74 0.57
C GLY A 256 11.19 22.27 0.81
N ASP A 257 11.73 22.99 -0.18
CA ASP A 257 13.10 23.50 -0.15
C ASP A 257 13.42 24.34 1.10
N PRO A 258 12.55 25.30 1.54
CA PRO A 258 12.84 26.09 2.73
C PRO A 258 12.99 25.24 4.00
N ALA A 259 12.07 24.29 4.23
CA ALA A 259 12.11 23.41 5.41
C ALA A 259 13.32 22.46 5.37
N SER A 260 13.59 21.89 4.19
CA SER A 260 14.70 20.96 4.00
C SER A 260 16.08 21.63 4.13
N LYS A 261 16.23 22.85 3.59
CA LYS A 261 17.46 23.62 3.69
C LYS A 261 17.74 24.09 5.13
N ALA A 262 16.68 24.42 5.88
CA ALA A 262 16.80 24.77 7.30
C ALA A 262 17.24 23.57 8.16
N ASN A 263 16.87 22.34 7.80
CA ASN A 263 17.11 21.14 8.60
C ASN A 263 17.69 19.98 7.77
N PRO A 264 18.93 20.10 7.24
CA PRO A 264 19.46 19.15 6.28
C PRO A 264 19.70 17.75 6.85
N ARG A 265 20.20 17.66 8.10
CA ARG A 265 20.43 16.37 8.77
C ARG A 265 19.12 15.61 9.00
N GLU A 266 18.13 16.30 9.55
CA GLU A 266 16.78 15.76 9.78
C GLU A 266 16.12 15.34 8.47
N THR A 267 16.32 16.13 7.41
CA THR A 267 15.78 15.86 6.07
C THR A 267 16.40 14.59 5.49
N ILE A 268 17.73 14.44 5.55
CA ILE A 268 18.40 13.23 5.05
C ILE A 268 17.99 12.00 5.89
N GLY A 269 17.97 12.14 7.21
CA GLY A 269 17.56 11.07 8.13
C GLY A 269 16.14 10.60 7.87
N THR A 270 15.18 11.53 7.77
CA THR A 270 13.76 11.22 7.56
C THR A 270 13.46 10.80 6.13
N ASN A 271 13.85 11.62 5.15
CA ASN A 271 13.36 11.47 3.78
C ASN A 271 14.07 10.37 3.02
N LEU A 272 15.33 10.07 3.36
CA LEU A 272 16.18 9.11 2.64
C LEU A 272 16.48 7.87 3.48
N VAL A 273 17.21 8.03 4.58
CA VAL A 273 17.71 6.88 5.36
C VAL A 273 16.57 6.06 5.94
N ALA A 274 15.65 6.72 6.64
CA ALA A 274 14.52 6.04 7.26
C ALA A 274 13.51 5.51 6.23
N ALA A 275 13.35 6.20 5.09
CA ALA A 275 12.50 5.73 4.00
C ALA A 275 13.01 4.42 3.37
N GLN A 276 14.32 4.32 3.13
CA GLN A 276 14.94 3.09 2.62
C GLN A 276 14.90 1.97 3.66
N ALA A 277 15.21 2.28 4.93
CA ALA A 277 15.16 1.30 6.01
C ALA A 277 13.74 0.74 6.23
N LEU A 278 12.70 1.58 6.13
CA LEU A 278 11.31 1.14 6.21
C LEU A 278 10.94 0.23 5.04
N ALA A 279 11.33 0.58 3.81
CA ALA A 279 11.04 -0.26 2.64
C ALA A 279 11.71 -1.64 2.77
N ASP A 280 12.95 -1.68 3.24
CA ASP A 280 13.66 -2.92 3.53
C ASP A 280 12.96 -3.71 4.65
N ALA A 281 12.54 -3.06 5.74
CA ALA A 281 11.76 -3.69 6.81
C ALA A 281 10.42 -4.27 6.30
N CYS A 282 9.71 -3.55 5.42
CA CYS A 282 8.49 -4.06 4.79
C CYS A 282 8.77 -5.32 3.95
N ARG A 283 9.86 -5.32 3.18
CA ARG A 283 10.32 -6.49 2.43
C ARG A 283 10.62 -7.68 3.35
N TYR A 284 11.36 -7.46 4.43
CA TYR A 284 11.66 -8.51 5.42
C TYR A 284 10.39 -9.07 6.09
N GLN A 285 9.42 -8.21 6.39
CA GLN A 285 8.12 -8.60 6.96
C GLN A 285 7.10 -9.13 5.93
N GLN A 286 7.49 -9.25 4.66
CA GLN A 286 6.62 -9.72 3.57
C GLN A 286 5.38 -8.82 3.34
N ILE A 287 5.49 -7.54 3.67
CA ILE A 287 4.50 -6.52 3.33
C ILE A 287 4.75 -6.12 1.87
N ASN A 288 4.10 -6.86 0.98
CA ASN A 288 4.36 -6.79 -0.46
C ASN A 288 3.94 -5.44 -1.06
N ARG A 289 2.86 -4.83 -0.56
CA ARG A 289 2.32 -3.58 -1.12
C ARG A 289 2.91 -2.37 -0.40
N PHE A 290 3.86 -1.69 -1.05
CA PHE A 290 4.50 -0.48 -0.51
C PHE A 290 4.33 0.72 -1.46
N LEU A 291 3.69 1.78 -0.98
CA LEU A 291 3.48 3.00 -1.76
C LEU A 291 4.29 4.16 -1.18
N TYR A 292 5.09 4.81 -2.01
CA TYR A 292 5.97 5.90 -1.60
C TYR A 292 5.53 7.25 -2.19
N ALA A 293 5.37 8.27 -1.34
CA ALA A 293 5.15 9.64 -1.78
C ALA A 293 6.46 10.28 -2.26
N SER A 294 6.62 10.37 -3.58
CA SER A 294 7.65 11.18 -4.22
C SER A 294 7.08 12.52 -4.71
N THR A 295 7.77 13.19 -5.62
CA THR A 295 7.40 14.54 -6.11
C THR A 295 7.82 14.77 -7.55
N CYS A 296 7.08 15.56 -8.30
CA CYS A 296 7.54 16.10 -9.60
C CYS A 296 8.69 17.12 -9.44
N SER A 297 9.01 17.58 -8.23
CA SER A 297 10.15 18.49 -8.00
C SER A 297 11.51 17.86 -8.36
N VAL A 298 11.56 16.53 -8.57
CA VAL A 298 12.74 15.81 -9.03
C VAL A 298 13.20 16.24 -10.43
N TYR A 299 12.28 16.78 -11.24
CA TYR A 299 12.57 17.26 -12.58
C TYR A 299 13.28 18.62 -12.60
N GLY A 300 13.06 19.46 -11.58
CA GLY A 300 13.75 20.74 -11.40
C GLY A 300 13.49 21.79 -12.49
N LEU A 301 14.34 21.87 -13.51
CA LEU A 301 14.25 22.82 -14.61
C LEU A 301 14.04 22.07 -15.93
N GLY A 302 12.92 22.32 -16.62
CA GLY A 302 12.63 21.69 -17.90
C GLY A 302 11.72 22.54 -18.79
N GLY A 303 12.17 22.80 -20.03
CA GLY A 303 11.41 23.58 -21.01
C GLY A 303 10.31 22.78 -21.75
N ALA A 304 10.48 21.46 -21.88
CA ALA A 304 9.52 20.56 -22.51
C ALA A 304 8.53 19.97 -21.47
N VAL A 305 7.50 19.27 -21.95
CA VAL A 305 6.63 18.46 -21.09
C VAL A 305 7.40 17.19 -20.69
N LEU A 306 7.51 16.93 -19.38
CA LEU A 306 8.33 15.87 -18.81
C LEU A 306 7.47 14.67 -18.42
N ASP A 307 7.99 13.46 -18.61
CA ASP A 307 7.38 12.20 -18.21
C ASP A 307 8.31 11.41 -17.27
N GLU A 308 7.91 10.20 -16.87
CA GLU A 308 8.69 9.36 -15.95
C GLU A 308 10.04 8.89 -16.50
N THR A 309 10.24 8.97 -17.83
CA THR A 309 11.51 8.63 -18.52
C THR A 309 12.44 9.82 -18.69
N SER A 310 11.92 11.03 -18.48
CA SER A 310 12.67 12.27 -18.61
C SER A 310 13.80 12.38 -17.58
N PRO A 311 14.91 13.06 -17.92
CA PRO A 311 16.04 13.22 -17.00
C PRO A 311 15.64 13.98 -15.73
N LEU A 312 16.23 13.58 -14.60
CA LEU A 312 16.01 14.22 -13.31
C LEU A 312 17.09 15.29 -13.08
N ALA A 313 16.69 16.51 -12.75
CA ALA A 313 17.59 17.65 -12.55
C ALA A 313 17.26 18.38 -11.24
N PRO A 314 17.48 17.75 -10.06
CA PRO A 314 17.02 18.28 -8.78
C PRO A 314 17.70 19.60 -8.42
N VAL A 315 16.89 20.63 -8.10
CA VAL A 315 17.37 21.96 -7.68
C VAL A 315 17.33 22.20 -6.17
N SER A 316 17.01 21.17 -5.38
CA SER A 316 16.88 21.27 -3.91
C SER A 316 17.36 20.01 -3.20
N LEU A 317 17.70 20.15 -1.91
CA LEU A 317 17.98 18.99 -1.05
C LEU A 317 16.77 18.05 -0.97
N TYR A 318 15.57 18.62 -0.89
CA TYR A 318 14.32 17.86 -0.90
C TYR A 318 14.24 16.94 -2.13
N ALA A 319 14.39 17.49 -3.34
CA ALA A 319 14.36 16.72 -4.58
C ALA A 319 15.45 15.64 -4.63
N ARG A 320 16.68 15.96 -4.20
CA ARG A 320 17.78 14.99 -4.12
C ARG A 320 17.46 13.81 -3.20
N THR A 321 16.88 14.06 -2.02
CA THR A 321 16.49 12.98 -1.09
C THR A 321 15.38 12.10 -1.66
N LYS A 322 14.42 12.67 -2.38
CA LYS A 322 13.35 11.91 -3.04
C LYS A 322 13.90 11.02 -4.16
N ILE A 323 14.83 11.50 -4.98
CA ILE A 323 15.51 10.69 -6.01
C ILE A 323 16.26 9.51 -5.37
N GLY A 324 17.07 9.77 -4.34
CA GLY A 324 17.81 8.69 -3.67
C GLY A 324 16.88 7.66 -3.02
N SER A 325 15.72 8.10 -2.52
CA SER A 325 14.72 7.20 -1.95
C SER A 325 14.05 6.36 -3.03
N GLU A 326 13.62 6.97 -4.13
CA GLU A 326 13.07 6.23 -5.28
C GLU A 326 14.04 5.14 -5.72
N GLN A 327 15.32 5.47 -5.90
CA GLN A 327 16.36 4.52 -6.31
C GLN A 327 16.50 3.37 -5.32
N GLY A 328 16.67 3.66 -4.02
CA GLY A 328 16.84 2.62 -3.01
C GLY A 328 15.61 1.75 -2.81
N ILE A 329 14.42 2.36 -2.77
CA ILE A 329 13.15 1.66 -2.60
C ILE A 329 12.86 0.75 -3.80
N LEU A 330 13.01 1.26 -5.02
CA LEU A 330 12.75 0.48 -6.24
C LEU A 330 13.79 -0.61 -6.47
N ALA A 331 15.03 -0.44 -5.99
CA ALA A 331 16.06 -1.48 -6.05
C ALA A 331 15.71 -2.72 -5.21
N PHE A 332 14.82 -2.60 -4.23
CA PHE A 332 14.31 -3.73 -3.45
C PHE A 332 13.16 -4.48 -4.14
N ALA A 333 12.66 -3.98 -5.27
CA ALA A 333 11.54 -4.62 -5.96
C ALA A 333 11.90 -6.04 -6.43
N ASP A 334 11.08 -7.00 -6.03
CA ASP A 334 11.19 -8.39 -6.47
C ASP A 334 9.79 -9.02 -6.56
N GLN A 335 9.69 -10.35 -6.61
CA GLN A 335 8.39 -11.03 -6.70
C GLN A 335 7.54 -10.86 -5.42
N ASN A 336 8.19 -10.66 -4.28
CA ASN A 336 7.61 -10.63 -2.94
C ASN A 336 7.51 -9.21 -2.35
N PHE A 337 8.16 -8.23 -2.98
CA PHE A 337 8.05 -6.82 -2.63
C PHE A 337 7.77 -5.97 -3.87
N ALA A 338 6.60 -5.31 -3.88
CA ALA A 338 6.10 -4.49 -4.97
C ALA A 338 5.99 -3.01 -4.56
N PRO A 339 7.15 -2.31 -4.46
CA PRO A 339 7.14 -0.89 -4.20
C PRO A 339 6.65 -0.11 -5.42
N CYS A 340 5.93 0.98 -5.17
CA CYS A 340 5.49 1.92 -6.19
C CYS A 340 5.71 3.37 -5.73
N CYS A 341 6.31 4.19 -6.59
CA CYS A 341 6.60 5.60 -6.31
C CYS A 341 5.57 6.51 -7.01
N LEU A 342 4.95 7.40 -6.25
CA LEU A 342 3.99 8.38 -6.76
C LEU A 342 4.61 9.78 -6.71
N ARG A 343 5.04 10.30 -7.87
CA ARG A 343 5.59 11.65 -8.02
C ARG A 343 4.45 12.66 -8.04
N LEU A 344 4.15 13.20 -6.86
CA LEU A 344 3.07 14.16 -6.71
C LEU A 344 3.42 15.52 -7.32
N SER A 345 2.47 16.07 -8.07
CA SER A 345 2.42 17.50 -8.41
C SER A 345 2.26 18.36 -7.16
N THR A 346 2.37 19.68 -7.30
CA THR A 346 2.22 20.58 -6.14
C THR A 346 0.80 20.49 -5.61
N LEU A 347 0.68 20.07 -4.35
CA LEU A 347 -0.63 19.88 -3.74
C LEU A 347 -1.34 21.21 -3.46
N TYR A 348 -2.66 21.19 -3.48
CA TYR A 348 -3.55 22.26 -3.02
C TYR A 348 -4.85 21.72 -2.43
N GLY A 349 -5.72 22.59 -1.90
CA GLY A 349 -7.05 22.22 -1.40
C GLY A 349 -7.21 22.22 0.12
N ALA A 350 -8.43 22.04 0.60
CA ALA A 350 -8.70 21.96 2.03
C ALA A 350 -8.29 20.61 2.62
N SER A 351 -7.77 20.63 3.84
CA SER A 351 -7.37 19.44 4.60
C SER A 351 -7.57 19.66 6.11
N PRO A 352 -7.97 18.63 6.87
CA PRO A 352 -8.01 18.68 8.34
C PRO A 352 -6.70 19.12 8.99
N ARG A 353 -5.55 18.87 8.33
CA ARG A 353 -4.30 19.57 8.62
C ARG A 353 -3.99 20.49 7.46
N MET A 354 -4.28 21.79 7.59
CA MET A 354 -4.01 22.75 6.52
C MET A 354 -2.52 23.01 6.28
N ARG A 355 -2.22 23.46 5.06
CA ARG A 355 -0.92 23.99 4.64
C ARG A 355 -1.10 25.27 3.86
N TYR A 356 -0.77 26.40 4.46
CA TYR A 356 -0.83 27.71 3.81
C TYR A 356 0.51 28.13 3.21
N ASP A 357 1.51 27.23 3.22
CA ASP A 357 2.82 27.37 2.57
C ASP A 357 2.86 26.77 1.14
N LEU A 358 1.72 26.32 0.62
CA LEU A 358 1.56 25.81 -0.75
C LEU A 358 0.95 26.90 -1.64
N VAL A 359 1.48 27.07 -2.86
CA VAL A 359 1.23 28.25 -3.70
C VAL A 359 -0.23 28.69 -3.82
N LEU A 360 -1.14 27.79 -4.20
CA LEU A 360 -2.57 28.15 -4.32
C LEU A 360 -3.17 28.51 -2.95
N ASN A 361 -2.90 27.69 -1.94
CA ASN A 361 -3.42 27.90 -0.59
C ASN A 361 -2.90 29.23 0.00
N THR A 362 -1.65 29.60 -0.28
CA THR A 362 -1.07 30.90 0.08
C THR A 362 -1.80 32.04 -0.62
N PHE A 363 -2.06 31.91 -1.92
CA PHE A 363 -2.80 32.93 -2.68
C PHE A 363 -4.20 33.16 -2.12
N VAL A 364 -4.94 32.08 -1.83
CA VAL A 364 -6.29 32.21 -1.26
C VAL A 364 -6.25 32.82 0.14
N LEU A 365 -5.29 32.42 0.99
CA LEU A 365 -5.13 33.02 2.31
C LEU A 365 -4.83 34.52 2.20
N LYS A 366 -3.90 34.92 1.33
CA LYS A 366 -3.52 36.33 1.13
C LYS A 366 -4.65 37.16 0.53
N ALA A 367 -5.39 36.59 -0.43
CA ALA A 367 -6.64 37.17 -0.93
C ALA A 367 -7.64 37.42 0.21
N PHE A 368 -7.77 36.48 1.15
CA PHE A 368 -8.69 36.60 2.28
C PHE A 368 -8.24 37.66 3.30
N THR A 369 -6.98 37.61 3.72
CA THR A 369 -6.47 38.46 4.82
C THR A 369 -6.04 39.85 4.37
N GLU A 370 -5.49 39.98 3.16
CA GLU A 370 -4.85 41.20 2.67
C GLU A 370 -5.56 41.81 1.46
N ARG A 371 -6.56 41.11 0.88
CA ARG A 371 -7.21 41.50 -0.38
C ARG A 371 -6.21 41.73 -1.52
N ARG A 372 -5.05 41.07 -1.44
CA ARG A 372 -3.93 41.23 -2.35
C ARG A 372 -3.15 39.93 -2.48
N ILE A 373 -2.71 39.61 -3.69
CA ILE A 373 -1.82 38.50 -4.00
C ILE A 373 -0.55 39.06 -4.65
N VAL A 374 0.61 38.53 -4.23
CA VAL A 374 1.90 38.88 -4.81
C VAL A 374 2.46 37.67 -5.56
N VAL A 375 2.69 37.82 -6.86
CA VAL A 375 3.34 36.82 -7.71
C VAL A 375 4.77 37.27 -7.98
N LYS A 376 5.74 36.46 -7.54
CA LYS A 376 7.17 36.69 -7.83
C LYS A 376 7.54 36.00 -9.14
N GLY A 377 7.92 36.80 -10.14
CA GLY A 377 8.05 36.33 -11.53
C GLY A 377 6.66 36.02 -12.11
N GLY A 378 6.43 34.77 -12.53
CA GLY A 378 5.08 34.30 -12.90
C GLY A 378 5.02 33.41 -14.14
N LYS A 379 6.05 33.41 -14.98
CA LYS A 379 6.13 32.60 -16.22
C LYS A 379 6.46 31.13 -15.97
N GLN A 380 6.99 30.81 -14.79
CA GLN A 380 7.37 29.46 -14.41
C GLN A 380 6.15 28.55 -14.32
N TRP A 381 6.29 27.33 -14.84
CA TRP A 381 5.26 26.30 -14.85
C TRP A 381 5.26 25.50 -13.55
N ARG A 382 4.05 25.08 -13.18
CA ARG A 382 3.82 24.19 -12.06
C ARG A 382 2.63 23.27 -12.32
N PRO A 383 2.82 21.94 -12.30
CA PRO A 383 1.68 21.05 -12.20
C PRO A 383 1.07 21.13 -10.80
N LEU A 384 -0.25 21.15 -10.74
CA LEU A 384 -1.04 21.17 -9.52
C LEU A 384 -1.84 19.87 -9.37
N LEU A 385 -2.13 19.47 -8.12
CA LEU A 385 -2.96 18.32 -7.80
C LEU A 385 -3.73 18.57 -6.51
N HIS A 386 -5.05 18.43 -6.52
CA HIS A 386 -5.83 18.57 -5.31
C HIS A 386 -5.49 17.46 -4.29
N VAL A 387 -5.48 17.77 -3.00
CA VAL A 387 -5.11 16.82 -1.94
C VAL A 387 -6.04 15.59 -1.89
N ARG A 388 -7.34 15.75 -2.19
CA ARG A 388 -8.29 14.62 -2.32
C ARG A 388 -7.99 13.74 -3.53
N ASP A 389 -7.55 14.34 -4.64
CA ASP A 389 -7.12 13.60 -5.83
C ASP A 389 -5.82 12.84 -5.57
N ALA A 390 -4.87 13.43 -4.85
CA ALA A 390 -3.68 12.74 -4.38
C ALA A 390 -4.03 11.53 -3.50
N ALA A 391 -4.94 11.70 -2.53
CA ALA A 391 -5.43 10.59 -1.71
C ALA A 391 -6.11 9.49 -2.56
N ARG A 392 -6.87 9.89 -3.60
CA ARG A 392 -7.46 8.93 -4.54
C ARG A 392 -6.40 8.18 -5.34
N ALA A 393 -5.32 8.83 -5.76
CA ALA A 393 -4.23 8.17 -6.48
C ALA A 393 -3.55 7.09 -5.64
N PHE A 394 -3.27 7.36 -4.36
CA PHE A 394 -2.74 6.34 -3.44
C PHE A 394 -3.72 5.18 -3.25
N HIS A 395 -5.00 5.47 -3.04
CA HIS A 395 -6.03 4.43 -2.93
C HIS A 395 -6.12 3.58 -4.20
N GLN A 396 -6.06 4.19 -5.38
CA GLN A 396 -6.10 3.47 -6.66
C GLN A 396 -4.85 2.61 -6.89
N ALA A 397 -3.66 3.12 -6.55
CA ALA A 397 -2.42 2.33 -6.59
C ALA A 397 -2.42 1.18 -5.57
N LEU A 398 -3.10 1.35 -4.43
CA LEU A 398 -3.29 0.30 -3.43
C LEU A 398 -4.18 -0.83 -3.98
N GLU A 399 -5.27 -0.48 -4.68
CA GLU A 399 -6.22 -1.44 -5.26
C GLU A 399 -5.77 -2.06 -6.60
N ALA A 400 -4.83 -1.42 -7.30
CA ALA A 400 -4.39 -1.87 -8.61
C ALA A 400 -3.82 -3.30 -8.56
N PRO A 401 -3.93 -4.07 -9.66
CA PRO A 401 -3.18 -5.32 -9.80
C PRO A 401 -1.70 -5.10 -9.52
N ILE A 402 -1.06 -6.04 -8.81
CA ILE A 402 0.28 -5.83 -8.27
C ILE A 402 1.34 -5.65 -9.37
N GLU A 403 1.13 -6.32 -10.49
CA GLU A 403 1.91 -6.22 -11.72
C GLU A 403 1.86 -4.82 -12.35
N CYS A 404 0.78 -4.06 -12.15
CA CYS A 404 0.66 -2.70 -12.66
C CYS A 404 1.48 -1.69 -11.83
N VAL A 405 1.82 -2.01 -10.58
CA VAL A 405 2.47 -1.08 -9.66
C VAL A 405 3.88 -1.51 -9.23
N ARG A 406 4.22 -2.80 -9.31
CA ARG A 406 5.52 -3.34 -8.90
C ARG A 406 6.66 -2.64 -9.65
N GLY A 407 7.55 -2.02 -8.89
CA GLY A 407 8.73 -1.33 -9.43
C GLY A 407 8.37 -0.13 -10.30
N GLN A 408 7.13 0.36 -10.25
CA GLN A 408 6.69 1.47 -11.09
C GLN A 408 6.81 2.82 -10.37
N THR A 409 7.11 3.83 -11.17
CA THR A 409 6.97 5.24 -10.82
C THR A 409 5.87 5.86 -11.68
N PHE A 410 5.00 6.68 -11.09
CA PHE A 410 3.98 7.44 -11.79
C PHE A 410 4.00 8.91 -11.38
N ASN A 411 3.93 9.80 -12.37
CA ASN A 411 3.56 11.19 -12.17
C ASN A 411 2.06 11.25 -11.81
N VAL A 412 1.72 12.04 -10.79
CA VAL A 412 0.35 12.16 -10.31
C VAL A 412 -0.10 13.60 -10.44
N GLY A 413 -1.16 13.82 -11.21
CA GLY A 413 -1.65 15.13 -11.60
C GLY A 413 -2.61 15.02 -12.79
N SER A 414 -2.72 16.10 -13.55
CA SER A 414 -3.49 16.17 -14.78
C SER A 414 -2.80 17.10 -15.77
N ASP A 415 -2.81 16.73 -17.06
CA ASP A 415 -2.22 17.56 -18.12
C ASP A 415 -2.89 18.95 -18.16
N ALA A 416 -4.18 19.00 -17.85
CA ALA A 416 -4.98 20.23 -17.76
C ALA A 416 -4.63 21.12 -16.56
N GLN A 417 -3.91 20.59 -15.56
CA GLN A 417 -3.52 21.33 -14.35
C GLN A 417 -2.03 21.68 -14.31
N ASN A 418 -1.40 21.80 -15.48
CA ASN A 418 -0.14 22.52 -15.63
C ASN A 418 -0.44 24.02 -15.73
N TYR A 419 -0.08 24.80 -14.71
CA TYR A 419 -0.33 26.25 -14.69
C TYR A 419 0.97 27.04 -14.66
N GLN A 420 0.98 28.20 -15.32
CA GLN A 420 1.93 29.25 -14.98
C GLN A 420 1.48 29.90 -13.66
N ILE A 421 2.44 30.26 -12.80
CA ILE A 421 2.10 30.84 -11.48
C ILE A 421 1.32 32.15 -11.62
N LEU A 422 1.60 32.96 -12.65
CA LEU A 422 0.82 34.17 -12.93
C LEU A 422 -0.63 33.85 -13.31
N ALA A 423 -0.83 32.88 -14.20
CA ALA A 423 -2.16 32.45 -14.62
C ALA A 423 -2.95 31.89 -13.42
N LEU A 424 -2.28 31.20 -12.50
CA LEU A 424 -2.89 30.74 -11.25
C LEU A 424 -3.33 31.91 -10.36
N GLY A 425 -2.51 32.96 -10.22
CA GLY A 425 -2.87 34.17 -9.47
C GLY A 425 -4.06 34.91 -10.08
N GLN A 426 -4.10 35.01 -11.42
CA GLN A 426 -5.24 35.59 -12.14
C GLN A 426 -6.52 34.79 -11.89
N LEU A 427 -6.45 33.46 -11.94
CA LEU A 427 -7.60 32.60 -11.67
C LEU A 427 -8.17 32.81 -10.26
N VAL A 428 -7.33 33.07 -9.26
CA VAL A 428 -7.80 33.42 -7.91
C VAL A 428 -8.56 34.75 -7.92
N CYS A 429 -8.08 35.76 -8.65
CA CYS A 429 -8.75 37.06 -8.76
C CYS A 429 -10.08 36.98 -9.53
N ASP A 430 -10.15 36.10 -10.54
CA ASP A 430 -11.37 35.87 -11.31
C ASP A 430 -12.45 35.19 -10.44
N VAL A 431 -12.06 34.26 -9.57
CA VAL A 431 -12.97 33.58 -8.63
C VAL A 431 -13.35 34.46 -7.44
N LEU A 432 -12.41 35.30 -6.97
CA LEU A 432 -12.56 36.16 -5.79
C LEU A 432 -12.45 37.64 -6.19
N PRO A 433 -13.57 38.28 -6.59
CA PRO A 433 -13.53 39.67 -7.05
C PRO A 433 -13.09 40.63 -5.93
N GLY A 434 -12.36 41.67 -6.33
CA GLY A 434 -11.83 42.69 -5.41
C GLY A 434 -10.49 42.34 -4.77
N VAL A 435 -9.79 41.31 -5.26
CA VAL A 435 -8.41 41.00 -4.91
C VAL A 435 -7.46 41.67 -5.88
N GLU A 436 -6.47 42.39 -5.37
CA GLU A 436 -5.40 43.01 -6.18
C GLU A 436 -4.31 41.98 -6.51
N LEU A 437 -3.94 41.85 -7.79
CA LEU A 437 -2.81 41.05 -8.23
C LEU A 437 -1.59 41.93 -8.50
N VAL A 438 -0.52 41.73 -7.72
CA VAL A 438 0.75 42.45 -7.89
C VAL A 438 1.82 41.50 -8.38
N ILE A 439 2.55 41.93 -9.42
CA ILE A 439 3.67 41.20 -9.98
C ILE A 439 4.96 41.87 -9.51
N GLU A 440 5.84 41.11 -8.87
CA GLU A 440 7.14 41.58 -8.43
C GLU A 440 8.26 40.90 -9.23
N ASP A 441 9.19 41.72 -9.71
CA ASP A 441 10.47 41.25 -10.23
C ASP A 441 11.34 40.80 -9.03
N GLY A 442 11.67 39.51 -8.96
CA GLY A 442 12.41 38.96 -7.83
C GLY A 442 13.01 37.60 -8.14
N VAL A 443 13.84 37.09 -7.21
CA VAL A 443 14.52 35.79 -7.33
C VAL A 443 13.51 34.70 -7.70
N GLN A 444 13.64 34.19 -8.92
CA GLN A 444 12.78 33.15 -9.45
C GLN A 444 12.87 31.89 -8.57
N ASP A 445 11.72 31.33 -8.21
CA ASP A 445 11.65 29.92 -7.88
C ASP A 445 12.24 29.14 -9.06
N LEU A 446 13.40 28.51 -8.85
CA LEU A 446 14.14 27.80 -9.89
C LEU A 446 13.36 26.61 -10.46
N ARG A 447 12.24 26.23 -9.85
CA ARG A 447 11.38 25.14 -10.33
C ARG A 447 10.49 25.66 -11.47
N ASP A 448 10.74 25.16 -12.67
CA ASP A 448 9.98 25.46 -13.87
C ASP A 448 9.86 24.18 -14.70
N TYR A 449 8.68 23.56 -14.68
CA TYR A 449 8.43 22.31 -15.39
C TYR A 449 6.95 22.09 -15.65
N ARG A 450 6.68 21.43 -16.79
CA ARG A 450 5.38 20.84 -17.12
C ARG A 450 5.52 19.33 -17.12
N VAL A 451 4.47 18.63 -16.72
CA VAL A 451 4.50 17.17 -16.57
C VAL A 451 3.35 16.55 -17.34
N SER A 452 3.65 15.42 -17.98
CA SER A 452 2.67 14.51 -18.58
C SER A 452 2.22 13.50 -17.55
N PHE A 453 0.92 13.24 -17.52
CA PHE A 453 0.26 12.28 -16.64
C PHE A 453 -0.31 11.09 -17.42
N ALA A 454 0.02 10.94 -18.70
CA ALA A 454 -0.49 9.90 -19.57
C ALA A 454 -0.25 8.48 -19.04
N LYS A 455 0.86 8.24 -18.33
CA LYS A 455 1.20 6.93 -17.77
C LYS A 455 0.19 6.49 -16.71
N ILE A 456 -0.11 7.34 -15.72
CA ILE A 456 -1.05 6.98 -14.64
C ILE A 456 -2.49 6.86 -15.14
N GLU A 457 -2.86 7.68 -16.13
CA GLU A 457 -4.17 7.57 -16.80
C GLU A 457 -4.32 6.25 -17.54
N ARG A 458 -3.28 5.81 -18.26
CA ARG A 458 -3.29 4.56 -19.02
C ARG A 458 -3.26 3.34 -18.11
N ASP A 459 -2.32 3.31 -17.17
CA ASP A 459 -1.96 2.09 -16.43
C ASP A 459 -2.82 1.89 -15.17
N LEU A 460 -3.23 2.98 -14.52
CA LEU A 460 -4.05 2.93 -13.31
C LEU A 460 -5.47 3.45 -13.52
N HIS A 461 -5.80 4.01 -14.68
CA HIS A 461 -7.09 4.66 -14.95
C HIS A 461 -7.41 5.78 -13.95
N PHE A 462 -6.37 6.49 -13.49
CA PHE A 462 -6.52 7.63 -12.60
C PHE A 462 -6.85 8.89 -13.41
N ARG A 463 -7.87 9.64 -13.01
CA ARG A 463 -8.17 10.99 -13.50
C ARG A 463 -8.50 11.89 -12.33
N THR A 464 -8.06 13.15 -12.35
CA THR A 464 -8.41 14.15 -11.34
C THR A 464 -9.91 14.45 -11.36
N GLN A 465 -10.49 14.73 -10.20
CA GLN A 465 -11.91 15.08 -10.07
C GLN A 465 -12.10 16.51 -9.56
N GLU A 466 -11.06 17.06 -8.93
CA GLU A 466 -11.12 18.35 -8.27
C GLU A 466 -10.45 19.41 -9.15
N THR A 467 -10.95 20.64 -9.05
CA THR A 467 -10.50 21.78 -9.84
C THR A 467 -9.95 22.87 -8.93
N VAL A 468 -9.06 23.71 -9.46
CA VAL A 468 -8.48 24.84 -8.74
C VAL A 468 -9.58 25.80 -8.25
N GLU A 469 -10.58 26.08 -9.07
CA GLU A 469 -11.69 26.99 -8.79
C GLU A 469 -12.53 26.53 -7.59
N THR A 470 -12.88 25.24 -7.55
CA THR A 470 -13.59 24.62 -6.42
C THR A 470 -12.77 24.73 -5.14
N ALA A 471 -11.47 24.45 -5.20
CA ALA A 471 -10.60 24.56 -4.04
C ALA A 471 -10.42 26.01 -3.54
N ILE A 472 -10.39 27.00 -4.45
CA ILE A 472 -10.36 28.42 -4.06
C ILE A 472 -11.57 28.76 -3.20
N ARG A 473 -12.78 28.38 -3.65
CA ARG A 473 -14.03 28.64 -2.91
C ARG A 473 -14.06 27.89 -1.59
N GLU A 474 -13.65 26.62 -1.59
CA GLU A 474 -13.62 25.80 -0.38
C GLU A 474 -12.71 26.39 0.70
N ILE A 475 -11.47 26.75 0.35
CA ILE A 475 -10.52 27.34 1.30
C ILE A 475 -11.03 28.71 1.78
N TRP A 476 -11.61 29.51 0.89
CA TRP A 476 -12.22 30.80 1.24
C TRP A 476 -13.34 30.61 2.27
N ASP A 477 -14.26 29.67 2.02
CA ASP A 477 -15.40 29.39 2.89
C ASP A 477 -14.95 28.87 4.26
N ASP A 478 -13.91 28.02 4.31
CA ASP A 478 -13.31 27.56 5.56
C ASP A 478 -12.77 28.72 6.41
N LEU A 479 -12.10 29.68 5.77
CA LEU A 479 -11.59 30.88 6.42
C LEU A 479 -12.73 31.81 6.88
N ALA A 480 -13.71 32.06 6.00
CA ALA A 480 -14.86 32.92 6.28
C ALA A 480 -15.72 32.40 7.43
N GLN A 481 -15.85 31.08 7.55
CA GLN A 481 -16.64 30.42 8.60
C GLN A 481 -15.83 30.19 9.90
N GLY A 482 -14.57 30.65 9.95
CA GLY A 482 -13.73 30.50 11.14
C GLY A 482 -13.36 29.05 11.48
N ARG A 483 -13.44 28.13 10.52
CA ARG A 483 -13.00 26.72 10.72
C ARG A 483 -11.51 26.62 11.02
N VAL A 484 -10.74 27.63 10.61
CA VAL A 484 -9.34 27.81 10.99
C VAL A 484 -9.23 29.10 11.80
N ALA A 485 -9.14 28.97 13.12
CA ALA A 485 -9.15 30.12 14.04
C ALA A 485 -7.99 31.11 13.80
N SER A 486 -6.79 30.59 13.53
CA SER A 486 -5.56 31.39 13.39
C SER A 486 -4.69 30.87 12.25
N PRO A 487 -5.01 31.18 10.97
CA PRO A 487 -4.30 30.61 9.82
C PRO A 487 -2.82 31.02 9.73
N SER A 488 -2.39 32.04 10.48
CA SER A 488 -1.00 32.49 10.59
C SER A 488 -0.15 31.67 11.58
N GLU A 489 -0.74 30.71 12.30
CA GLU A 489 0.02 29.90 13.26
C GLU A 489 1.13 29.08 12.57
N PRO A 490 2.34 29.00 13.15
CA PRO A 490 3.48 28.29 12.55
C PRO A 490 3.19 26.86 12.11
N ARG A 491 2.25 26.17 12.77
CA ARG A 491 1.87 24.78 12.46
C ARG A 491 1.35 24.57 11.03
N PHE A 492 0.86 25.62 10.35
CA PHE A 492 0.39 25.55 8.97
C PHE A 492 1.50 25.80 7.92
N TYR A 493 2.73 26.07 8.39
CA TYR A 493 3.88 26.40 7.54
C TYR A 493 5.04 25.47 7.89
N ASN A 494 5.33 24.50 7.02
CA ASN A 494 6.31 23.46 7.35
C ASN A 494 7.71 24.02 7.64
N HIS A 495 8.07 25.17 7.07
CA HIS A 495 9.37 25.80 7.26
C HIS A 495 9.52 26.57 8.58
N LEU A 496 8.42 26.76 9.34
CA LEU A 496 8.42 27.43 10.64
C LEU A 496 8.38 26.44 11.83
N VAL A 497 8.31 25.13 11.55
CA VAL A 497 8.27 24.09 12.58
C VAL A 497 9.68 23.66 12.93
N ALA A 498 9.96 23.53 14.23
CA ALA A 498 11.19 22.93 14.75
C ALA A 498 11.10 21.40 14.64
N TYR A 499 12.11 20.79 14.02
CA TYR A 499 12.17 19.35 13.73
C TYR A 499 12.97 18.58 14.77
#